data_AF-A0A8C7X503-F1
#
_entry.id   AF-A0A8C7X503-F1
#
_cell.length_a   1.000
_cell.length_b   1.000
_cell.length_c   1.000
_cell.angle_alpha   90.00
_cell.angle_beta   90.00
_cell.angle_gamma   90.00
#
_symmetry.space_group_name_H-M   'P 1'
#
loop_
_entity.id
_entity.type
_entity.pdbx_description
1 polymer ?
#
loop_
_entity_poly.entity_id
_entity_poly.type
_entity_poly.pdbx_seq_one_letter_code
_entity_poly.pdbx_strand_id
1 'polypeptide(L)'
;ADCSRHVTICPPPTRPLLEAFDKCYYISIPYEDCKRRRSTRQYTVPDPPGLFDGHVWPMYQKHRRQMEESGLNIEYLDGLKSKEDLYNQVYEDIQNNLLNRL
;
A
#
# COMPACT_ATOMS: atom_id res chain seq x y z
N ALA A 1 -15.62 1.95 11.52
CA ALA A 1 -15.26 0.86 12.44
C ALA A 1 -15.24 -0.43 11.64
N ASP A 2 -14.29 -1.31 11.93
CA ASP A 2 -14.06 -2.62 11.32
C ASP A 2 -13.33 -2.64 9.97
N CYS A 3 -12.02 -2.38 10.03
CA CYS A 3 -11.05 -2.99 9.12
C CYS A 3 -10.00 -3.69 10.00
N SER A 4 -10.47 -4.60 10.86
CA SER A 4 -9.63 -5.31 11.84
C SER A 4 -10.02 -6.77 11.89
N ARG A 5 -9.79 -7.49 10.78
CA ARG A 5 -9.63 -8.95 10.84
C ARG A 5 -8.51 -9.33 9.90
N HIS A 6 -7.44 -9.89 10.49
CA HIS A 6 -6.22 -10.39 9.88
C HIS A 6 -5.17 -9.33 9.56
N VAL A 7 -4.07 -9.38 10.33
CA VAL A 7 -2.74 -9.04 9.83
C VAL A 7 -2.38 -10.09 8.76
N THR A 8 -3.14 -10.13 7.67
CA THR A 8 -2.65 -10.69 6.43
C THR A 8 -1.90 -9.54 5.81
N ILE A 9 -0.58 -9.64 5.79
CA ILE A 9 0.15 -9.09 4.65
C ILE A 9 -0.58 -9.62 3.43
N CYS A 10 -1.13 -8.71 2.62
CA CYS A 10 -1.96 -9.07 1.48
C CYS A 10 -1.32 -10.28 0.79
N PRO A 11 -2.04 -11.42 0.67
CA PRO A 11 -1.54 -12.51 -0.14
C PRO A 11 -1.20 -11.93 -1.52
N PRO A 12 -0.15 -12.44 -2.19
CA PRO A 12 0.20 -11.97 -3.52
C PRO A 12 -1.08 -11.94 -4.37
N PRO A 13 -1.32 -10.86 -5.13
CA PRO A 13 -2.54 -10.69 -5.88
C PRO A 13 -2.75 -11.92 -6.74
N THR A 14 -3.80 -12.66 -6.42
CA THR A 14 -4.17 -13.85 -7.17
C THR A 14 -4.66 -13.40 -8.54
N ARG A 15 -4.37 -14.19 -9.59
CA ARG A 15 -4.75 -13.90 -10.99
C ARG A 15 -6.14 -13.28 -11.20
N PRO A 16 -7.24 -13.71 -10.53
CA PRO A 16 -8.55 -13.06 -10.72
C PRO A 16 -8.59 -11.57 -10.34
N LEU A 17 -7.73 -11.09 -9.43
CA LEU A 17 -7.66 -9.67 -9.09
C LEU A 17 -6.72 -8.91 -10.02
N LEU A 18 -5.67 -9.54 -10.52
CA LEU A 18 -4.72 -8.90 -11.45
C LEU A 18 -5.40 -8.41 -12.73
N GLU A 19 -6.35 -9.19 -13.24
CA GLU A 19 -7.09 -8.88 -14.47
C GLU A 19 -8.24 -7.88 -14.24
N ALA A 20 -8.60 -7.59 -12.99
CA ALA A 20 -9.70 -6.69 -12.66
C ALA A 20 -9.29 -5.21 -12.59
N PHE A 21 -7.99 -4.90 -12.52
CA PHE A 21 -7.52 -3.54 -12.28
C PHE A 21 -7.06 -2.85 -13.57
N ASP A 22 -7.81 -1.80 -13.94
CA ASP A 22 -7.45 -0.91 -15.05
C ASP A 22 -6.27 0.03 -14.74
N LYS A 23 -6.06 0.34 -13.46
CA LYS A 23 -5.01 1.23 -12.96
C LYS A 23 -4.67 0.83 -11.52
N CYS A 24 -3.38 0.79 -11.20
CA CYS A 24 -2.89 0.40 -9.88
C CYS A 24 -2.00 1.50 -9.30
N TYR A 25 -2.19 1.83 -8.02
CA TYR A 25 -1.34 2.74 -7.27
C TYR A 25 -0.74 2.03 -6.05
N TYR A 26 0.52 2.33 -5.72
CA TYR A 26 1.20 1.76 -4.57
C TYR A 26 1.85 2.86 -3.73
N ILE A 27 1.36 3.06 -2.51
CA ILE A 27 1.92 4.06 -1.59
C ILE A 27 3.11 3.44 -0.84
N SER A 28 4.27 4.07 -0.97
CA SER A 28 5.49 3.67 -0.26
C SER A 28 5.87 4.71 0.81
N ILE A 29 6.28 4.24 1.98
CA ILE A 29 6.76 5.07 3.09
C ILE A 29 8.08 4.47 3.58
N PRO A 30 9.12 5.29 3.83
CA PRO A 30 10.38 4.80 4.41
C PRO A 30 10.16 4.11 5.76
N TYR A 31 11.08 3.20 6.09
CA TYR A 31 11.03 2.36 7.30
C TYR A 31 10.77 3.18 8.57
N GLU A 32 11.54 4.25 8.80
CA GLU A 32 11.46 5.04 10.04
C GLU A 32 10.11 5.73 10.21
N ASP A 33 9.61 6.37 9.14
CA ASP A 33 8.29 7.01 9.15
C ASP A 33 7.17 5.99 9.30
N CYS A 34 7.28 4.84 8.66
CA CYS A 34 6.30 3.76 8.78
C CYS A 34 6.25 3.23 10.22
N LYS A 35 7.41 2.97 10.84
CA LYS A 35 7.54 2.52 12.22
C LYS A 35 6.95 3.54 13.19
N ARG A 36 7.30 4.83 13.03
CA ARG A 36 6.79 5.94 13.84
C ARG A 36 5.28 6.13 13.69
N ARG A 37 4.73 6.05 12.48
CA ARG A 37 3.28 6.13 12.25
C ARG A 37 2.55 4.92 12.81
N ARG A 38 3.16 3.74 12.81
CA ARG A 38 2.56 2.52 13.35
C ARG A 38 2.56 2.50 14.87
N SER A 39 3.62 2.99 15.52
CA SER A 39 3.69 3.04 16.98
C SER A 39 2.64 3.96 17.62
N THR A 40 2.09 4.91 16.86
CA THR A 40 0.99 5.78 17.32
C THR A 40 -0.41 5.23 17.00
N ARG A 41 -0.52 4.15 16.23
CA ARG A 41 -1.80 3.50 15.92
C ARG A 41 -2.19 2.54 17.03
N GLN A 42 -3.47 2.59 17.41
CA GLN A 42 -4.06 1.63 18.34
C GLN A 42 -4.75 0.51 17.56
N TYR A 43 -4.13 -0.66 17.51
CA TYR A 43 -4.77 -1.88 17.00
C TYR A 43 -5.58 -2.57 18.11
N THR A 44 -6.59 -3.35 17.72
CA THR A 44 -7.41 -4.13 18.66
C THR A 44 -6.57 -5.11 19.49
N VAL A 45 -5.58 -5.73 18.85
CA VAL A 45 -4.55 -6.52 19.52
C VAL A 45 -3.28 -5.67 19.53
N PRO A 46 -2.75 -5.30 20.71
CA PRO A 46 -1.50 -4.56 20.79
C PRO A 46 -0.36 -5.29 20.10
N ASP A 47 0.51 -4.55 19.41
CA ASP A 47 1.70 -5.11 18.79
C ASP A 47 2.65 -5.62 19.90
N PRO A 48 3.08 -6.90 19.90
CA PRO A 48 4.08 -7.36 20.84
C PRO A 48 5.44 -6.66 20.59
N PRO A 49 6.33 -6.60 21.60
CA PRO A 49 7.65 -6.03 21.44
C PRO A 49 8.40 -6.64 20.25
N GLY A 50 8.94 -5.77 19.38
CA GLY A 50 9.69 -6.20 18.20
C GLY A 50 8.84 -6.69 17.01
N LEU A 51 7.50 -6.66 17.07
CA LEU A 51 6.64 -7.11 15.95
C LEU A 51 6.99 -6.39 14.64
N PHE A 52 7.23 -5.08 14.71
CA PHE A 52 7.48 -4.29 13.50
C PHE A 52 8.71 -4.79 12.74
N ASP A 53 9.80 -4.97 13.47
CA ASP A 53 11.10 -5.35 12.92
C ASP A 53 11.16 -6.83 12.58
N GLY A 54 10.56 -7.68 13.42
CA GLY A 54 10.58 -9.12 13.26
C GLY A 54 9.57 -9.65 12.23
N HIS A 55 8.51 -8.89 11.92
CA HIS A 55 7.42 -9.41 11.08
C HIS A 55 6.85 -8.41 10.09
N VAL A 56 6.40 -7.24 10.55
CA VAL A 56 5.65 -6.30 9.69
C VAL A 56 6.51 -5.82 8.52
N TRP A 57 7.73 -5.37 8.81
CA TRP A 57 8.61 -4.81 7.79
C TRP A 57 9.17 -5.89 6.84
N PRO A 58 9.68 -7.04 7.31
CA PRO A 58 10.08 -8.14 6.43
C PRO A 58 8.95 -8.57 5.48
N MET A 59 7.72 -8.63 5.97
CA MET A 59 6.59 -9.03 5.14
C MET A 59 6.13 -7.94 4.18
N TYR A 60 6.24 -6.66 4.54
CA TYR A 60 6.08 -5.55 3.59
C TYR A 60 7.10 -5.64 2.46
N GLN A 61 8.38 -5.89 2.76
CA GLN A 61 9.42 -6.05 1.73
C GLN A 61 9.15 -7.24 0.81
N LYS A 62 8.71 -8.37 1.38
CA LYS A 62 8.28 -9.55 0.61
C LYS A 62 7.12 -9.19 -0.34
N HIS A 63 6.10 -8.51 0.16
CA HIS A 63 4.96 -8.07 -0.65
C HIS A 63 5.37 -7.09 -1.74
N ARG A 64 6.26 -6.14 -1.44
CA ARG A 64 6.77 -5.18 -2.43
C ARG A 64 7.45 -5.90 -3.60
N ARG A 65 8.31 -6.89 -3.32
CA ARG A 65 8.93 -7.71 -4.36
C ARG A 65 7.89 -8.44 -5.21
N GLN A 66 6.85 -8.99 -4.57
CA GLN A 66 5.75 -9.64 -5.29
C GLN A 66 4.97 -8.67 -6.18
N MET A 67 4.83 -7.39 -5.79
CA MET A 67 4.21 -6.37 -6.63
C MET A 67 5.07 -6.03 -7.84
N GLU A 68 6.38 -5.89 -7.63
CA GLU A 68 7.37 -5.66 -8.68
C GLU A 68 7.38 -6.83 -9.69
N GLU A 69 7.17 -8.06 -9.22
CA GLU A 69 7.10 -9.29 -10.04
C GLU A 69 5.72 -9.55 -10.67
N SER A 70 4.68 -8.80 -10.29
CA SER A 70 3.28 -9.09 -10.67
C SER A 70 2.95 -8.77 -12.14
N GLY A 71 3.79 -7.99 -12.82
CA GLY A 71 3.52 -7.50 -14.17
C GLY A 71 2.42 -6.44 -14.27
N LEU A 72 1.85 -6.01 -13.13
CA LEU A 72 0.92 -4.88 -13.09
C LEU A 72 1.63 -3.57 -13.43
N ASN A 73 0.93 -2.71 -14.16
CA ASN A 73 1.37 -1.32 -14.34
C ASN A 73 1.03 -0.51 -13.07
N ILE A 74 1.94 -0.57 -12.10
CA ILE A 74 1.79 0.08 -10.80
C ILE A 74 2.47 1.44 -10.80
N GLU A 75 1.73 2.48 -10.45
CA GLU A 75 2.28 3.80 -10.19
C GLU A 75 2.62 3.95 -8.70
N TYR A 76 3.88 4.29 -8.42
CA TYR A 76 4.37 4.43 -7.04
C TYR A 76 4.14 5.85 -6.54
N LEU A 77 3.49 5.94 -5.38
CA LEU A 77 3.19 7.20 -4.70
C LEU A 77 4.10 7.36 -3.47
N ASP A 78 4.57 8.58 -3.26
CA ASP A 78 5.32 8.95 -2.06
C ASP A 78 4.35 9.22 -0.90
N GLY A 79 4.30 8.30 0.07
CA GLY A 79 3.44 8.41 1.25
C GLY A 79 3.90 9.43 2.29
N LEU A 80 4.98 10.17 2.05
CA LEU A 80 5.39 11.32 2.86
C LEU A 80 4.70 12.61 2.45
N LYS A 81 4.10 12.66 1.25
CA LYS A 81 3.30 13.80 0.79
C LYS A 81 2.08 14.03 1.69
N SER A 82 1.55 15.25 1.63
CA SER A 82 0.29 15.59 2.28
C SER A 82 -0.86 14.78 1.68
N LYS A 83 -1.97 14.69 2.41
CA LYS A 83 -3.17 14.01 1.92
C LYS A 83 -3.71 14.71 0.66
N GLU A 84 -3.69 16.04 0.66
CA GLU A 84 -4.14 16.89 -0.42
C GLU A 84 -3.28 16.69 -1.68
N ASP A 85 -1.95 16.66 -1.55
CA ASP A 85 -1.05 16.43 -2.67
C ASP A 85 -1.24 15.03 -3.28
N LEU A 86 -1.37 14.00 -2.43
CA LEU A 86 -1.65 12.64 -2.89
C LEU A 86 -2.99 12.55 -3.60
N TYR A 87 -4.02 13.19 -3.03
CA TYR A 87 -5.35 13.23 -3.63
C TYR A 87 -5.31 13.90 -5.00
N ASN A 88 -4.72 15.09 -5.11
CA ASN A 88 -4.64 15.82 -6.38
C ASN A 88 -3.85 15.04 -7.43
N GLN A 89 -2.70 14.46 -7.06
CA GLN A 89 -1.89 13.63 -7.95
C GLN A 89 -2.70 12.45 -8.52
N VAL A 90 -3.37 11.69 -7.65
CA VAL A 90 -4.16 10.52 -8.09
C VAL A 90 -5.38 10.97 -8.90
N TYR A 91 -6.05 12.03 -8.46
CA TYR A 91 -7.24 12.55 -9.15
C TYR A 91 -6.92 13.00 -10.58
N GLU A 92 -5.86 13.79 -10.76
CA GLU A 92 -5.42 14.27 -12.07
C GLU A 92 -5.02 13.11 -12.99
N ASP A 93 -4.26 12.13 -12.48
CA ASP A 93 -3.89 10.95 -13.27
C ASP A 93 -5.11 10.12 -13.70
N ILE A 94 -6.09 9.90 -12.80
CA ILE A 94 -7.33 9.20 -13.16
C ILE A 94 -8.10 9.99 -14.23
N GLN A 95 -8.26 11.30 -14.08
CA GLN A 95 -8.95 12.14 -15.07
C GLN A 95 -8.28 12.05 -16.44
N ASN A 96 -6.96 12.19 -16.48
CA ASN A 96 -6.18 12.06 -17.71
C ASN A 96 -6.29 10.66 -18.31
N ASN A 97 -6.30 9.61 -17.49
CA ASN A 97 -6.44 8.25 -17.97
C ASN A 97 -7.82 8.00 -18.61
N LEU A 98 -8.89 8.57 -18.02
CA LEU A 98 -10.24 8.46 -18.57
C LEU A 98 -10.41 9.27 -19.86
N LEU A 99 -9.86 10.49 -19.91
CA LEU A 99 -9.92 11.35 -21.09
C LEU A 99 -9.15 10.78 -22.29
N ASN A 100 -8.01 10.12 -22.05
CA ASN A 100 -7.21 9.50 -23.11
C ASN A 100 -7.73 8.11 -23.53
N ARG A 101 -8.78 7.57 -22.88
CA ARG A 101 -9.47 6.33 -23.26
C ARG A 101 -10.70 6.58 -24.17
N LEU A 102 -11.11 7.84 -24.34
CA LEU A 102 -12.11 8.28 -25.32
C LEU A 102 -11.43 8.57 -26.67
#